data_AF-A0AAV0VYM4-F1
#
_entry.id   AF-A0AAV0VYM4-F1
#
_cell.length_a   1.000
_cell.length_b   1.000
_cell.length_c   1.000
_cell.angle_alpha   90.00
_cell.angle_beta   90.00
_cell.angle_gamma   90.00
#
_symmetry.space_group_name_H-M   'P 1'
#
loop_
_entity.id
_entity.type
_entity.pdbx_description
1 polymer ?
#
loop_
_entity_poly.entity_id
_entity_poly.type
_entity_poly.pdbx_seq_one_letter_code
_entity_poly.pdbx_strand_id
1 'polypeptide(L)'
;MIANLRFNISDNKISYLIQVPSKNHNKNCYSEEIVCPKLSTLALSRNALDTVEQFGIVSNKLRILYLSYNKIDKLNGLDDLRNLSRLHLRGNQISNLDGFTDNLTNLTYLNLRDNQLSDVEELNKLVCLKSLKTLVVSDNSFSKNSIRSKVLKSLPWLERIDKGTISPAERWHGKSRGEEENDEENDEEEEEEEEEE
;
A
#
# COMPACT_ATOMS: atom_id res chain seq x y z
N MET A 1 12.36 -25.90 21.62
CA MET A 1 11.40 -25.14 22.43
C MET A 1 10.57 -24.28 21.49
N ILE A 2 9.32 -24.65 21.26
CA ILE A 2 8.38 -23.76 20.56
C ILE A 2 8.04 -22.68 21.57
N ALA A 3 8.70 -21.52 21.48
CA ALA A 3 8.31 -20.36 22.25
C ALA A 3 6.84 -20.08 21.86
N ASN A 4 5.93 -20.18 22.82
CA ASN A 4 4.55 -19.73 22.65
C ASN A 4 4.59 -18.20 22.49
N LEU A 5 4.83 -17.73 21.26
CA LEU A 5 4.80 -16.32 20.90
C LEU A 5 3.35 -15.85 21.00
N ARG A 6 2.99 -15.26 22.14
CA ARG A 6 1.78 -14.44 22.25
C ARG A 6 2.14 -13.03 21.81
N PHE A 7 1.63 -12.64 20.64
CA PHE A 7 1.69 -11.27 20.16
C PHE A 7 0.74 -10.43 21.02
N ASN A 8 1.28 -9.41 21.69
CA ASN A 8 0.49 -8.34 22.27
C ASN A 8 0.56 -7.14 21.32
N ILE A 9 -0.59 -6.82 20.75
CA ILE A 9 -0.79 -5.67 19.87
C ILE A 9 -1.47 -4.61 20.74
N SER A 10 -0.70 -4.03 21.66
CA SER A 10 -1.13 -2.89 22.47
C SER A 10 -0.43 -1.64 21.95
N ASP A 11 -1.16 -0.53 21.84
CA ASP A 11 -0.63 0.77 21.42
C ASP A 11 0.12 0.72 20.06
N ASN A 12 -0.42 -0.04 19.10
CA ASN A 12 0.15 -0.24 17.76
C ASN A 12 1.56 -0.86 17.72
N LYS A 13 2.09 -1.32 18.85
CA LYS A 13 3.36 -2.03 18.93
C LYS A 13 3.09 -3.53 18.91
N ILE A 14 3.82 -4.25 18.07
CA ILE A 14 3.83 -5.70 18.16
C ILE A 14 4.89 -6.09 19.18
N SER A 15 4.46 -6.49 20.37
CA SER A 15 5.34 -6.97 21.44
C SER A 15 5.15 -8.47 21.67
N TYR A 16 6.19 -9.16 22.13
CA TYR A 16 6.11 -10.59 22.45
C TYR A 16 6.54 -10.87 23.88
N LEU A 17 5.91 -11.88 24.48
CA LEU A 17 6.28 -12.38 25.79
C LEU A 17 7.61 -13.14 25.72
N ILE A 18 8.63 -12.60 26.38
CA ILE A 18 9.81 -13.34 26.81
C ILE A 18 9.63 -13.73 28.27
N GLN A 19 9.78 -15.03 28.55
CA GLN A 19 9.92 -15.50 29.93
C GLN A 19 11.39 -15.40 30.30
N VAL A 20 11.76 -14.36 31.04
CA VAL A 20 13.14 -14.13 31.44
C VAL A 20 13.44 -14.99 32.67
N PRO A 21 14.39 -15.93 32.63
CA PRO A 21 14.77 -16.68 33.82
C PRO A 21 15.48 -15.72 34.78
N SER A 22 14.76 -15.23 35.79
CA SER A 22 15.35 -14.45 36.88
C SER A 22 15.52 -15.33 38.11
N LYS A 23 16.63 -15.12 38.84
CA LYS A 23 17.06 -15.96 39.96
C LYS A 23 16.02 -16.12 41.08
N ASN A 24 14.99 -15.27 41.15
CA ASN A 24 13.98 -15.34 42.22
C ASN A 24 12.50 -15.30 41.78
N HIS A 25 12.14 -14.93 40.54
CA HIS A 25 10.76 -15.03 40.05
C HIS A 25 10.75 -15.09 38.53
N ASN A 26 9.97 -15.99 37.92
CA ASN A 26 9.66 -15.93 36.49
C ASN A 26 8.90 -14.64 36.20
N LYS A 27 9.61 -13.58 35.79
CA LYS A 27 9.01 -12.34 35.31
C LYS A 27 8.78 -12.46 33.81
N ASN A 28 7.52 -12.31 33.42
CA ASN A 28 7.15 -12.14 32.03
C ASN A 28 7.44 -10.70 31.65
N CYS A 29 8.33 -10.48 30.67
CA CYS A 29 8.62 -9.17 30.10
C CYS A 29 8.21 -9.16 28.64
N TYR A 30 7.63 -8.05 28.18
CA TYR A 30 7.42 -7.81 26.76
C TYR A 30 8.66 -7.13 26.20
N SER A 31 9.22 -7.66 25.12
CA SER A 31 10.26 -6.99 24.34
C SER A 31 9.68 -6.47 23.03
N GLU A 32 10.18 -5.30 22.60
CA GLU A 32 9.70 -4.57 21.43
C GLU A 32 10.25 -5.13 20.10
N GLU A 33 11.40 -5.82 20.13
CA GLU A 33 12.01 -6.39 18.90
C GLU A 33 11.59 -7.84 18.67
N ILE A 34 10.40 -8.04 18.12
CA ILE A 34 10.04 -9.33 17.54
C ILE A 34 10.84 -9.51 16.26
N VAL A 35 11.66 -10.56 16.17
CA VAL A 35 12.27 -10.98 14.90
C VAL A 35 11.80 -12.39 14.60
N CYS A 36 10.93 -12.53 13.62
CA CYS A 36 10.44 -13.81 13.09
C CYS A 36 11.04 -14.04 11.69
N PRO A 37 12.29 -14.50 11.57
CA PRO A 37 13.04 -14.50 10.31
C PRO A 37 12.53 -15.49 9.25
N LYS A 38 11.56 -16.35 9.63
CA LYS A 38 10.90 -17.30 8.73
C LYS A 38 9.43 -16.93 8.44
N LEU A 39 8.92 -15.86 9.03
CA LEU A 39 7.53 -15.46 8.86
C LEU A 39 7.31 -14.91 7.45
N SER A 40 6.49 -15.62 6.67
CA SER A 40 6.15 -15.23 5.30
C SER A 40 4.77 -14.59 5.20
N THR A 41 3.88 -14.89 6.14
CA THR A 41 2.51 -14.40 6.17
C THR A 41 2.18 -13.89 7.56
N LEU A 42 1.69 -12.65 7.66
CA LEU A 42 1.26 -12.03 8.90
C LEU A 42 -0.18 -11.56 8.73
N ALA A 43 -1.05 -11.97 9.65
CA ALA A 43 -2.46 -11.60 9.64
C ALA A 43 -2.83 -10.90 10.94
N LEU A 44 -3.08 -9.59 10.82
CA LEU A 44 -3.47 -8.69 11.91
C LEU A 44 -4.77 -7.95 11.55
N SER A 45 -5.67 -8.61 10.83
CA SER A 45 -6.96 -8.03 10.46
C SER A 45 -7.87 -7.89 11.69
N ARG A 46 -8.74 -6.88 11.71
CA ARG A 46 -9.67 -6.57 12.82
C ARG A 46 -8.97 -6.23 14.13
N ASN A 47 -7.90 -5.44 14.05
CA ASN A 47 -7.29 -4.81 15.22
C ASN A 47 -7.54 -3.29 15.19
N ALA A 48 -6.83 -2.54 16.03
CA ALA A 48 -6.91 -1.09 16.10
C ALA A 48 -5.64 -0.40 15.56
N LEU A 49 -4.92 -1.05 14.63
CA LEU A 49 -3.67 -0.53 14.07
C LEU A 49 -3.91 0.79 13.33
N ASP A 50 -3.13 1.82 13.61
CA ASP A 50 -3.17 3.10 12.88
C ASP A 50 -1.99 3.32 11.93
N THR A 51 -0.95 2.49 12.03
CA THR A 51 0.26 2.57 11.22
C THR A 51 0.70 1.20 10.71
N VAL A 52 1.58 1.20 9.72
CA VAL A 52 2.27 0.01 9.19
C VAL A 52 3.75 -0.04 9.58
N GLU A 53 4.18 0.84 10.47
CA GLU A 53 5.53 0.84 11.03
C GLU A 53 5.84 -0.48 11.75
N GLN A 54 7.13 -0.80 11.89
CA GLN A 54 7.66 -1.94 12.64
C GLN A 54 7.48 -3.32 11.99
N PHE A 55 6.67 -3.48 10.94
CA PHE A 55 6.56 -4.79 10.25
C PHE A 55 7.87 -5.23 9.58
N GLY A 56 8.71 -4.28 9.16
CA GLY A 56 10.07 -4.54 8.68
C GLY A 56 10.96 -5.22 9.72
N ILE A 57 10.84 -4.81 10.98
CA ILE A 57 11.55 -5.38 12.13
C ILE A 57 11.07 -6.82 12.37
N VAL A 58 9.76 -7.06 12.24
CA VAL A 58 9.15 -8.39 12.45
C VAL A 58 9.70 -9.43 11.49
N SER A 59 9.80 -9.12 10.20
CA SER A 59 10.41 -10.04 9.24
C SER A 59 10.78 -9.39 7.91
N ASN A 60 12.04 -9.53 7.53
CA ASN A 60 12.50 -9.18 6.18
C ASN A 60 12.03 -10.15 5.10
N LYS A 61 11.42 -11.31 5.46
CA LYS A 61 10.91 -12.31 4.50
C LYS A 61 9.40 -12.27 4.34
N LEU A 62 8.73 -11.25 4.86
CA LEU A 62 7.29 -11.15 4.78
C LEU A 62 6.85 -11.02 3.32
N ARG A 63 5.95 -11.91 2.90
CA ARG A 63 5.41 -11.97 1.52
C ARG A 63 3.95 -11.56 1.46
N ILE A 64 3.19 -11.80 2.52
CA ILE A 64 1.76 -11.54 2.56
C ILE A 64 1.41 -10.86 3.89
N LEU A 65 0.74 -9.71 3.81
CA LEU A 65 0.34 -8.92 4.97
C LEU A 65 -1.16 -8.62 4.92
N TYR A 66 -1.89 -9.13 5.92
CA TYR A 66 -3.33 -8.91 6.08
C TYR A 66 -3.62 -7.90 7.20
N LEU A 67 -3.99 -6.68 6.82
CA LEU A 67 -4.29 -5.56 7.72
C LEU A 67 -5.72 -5.05 7.53
N SER A 68 -6.63 -5.90 7.07
CA SER A 68 -8.00 -5.47 6.79
C SER A 68 -8.77 -5.15 8.08
N TYR A 69 -9.65 -4.14 8.04
CA TYR A 69 -10.45 -3.68 9.18
C TYR A 69 -9.58 -3.21 10.35
N ASN A 70 -8.68 -2.27 10.09
CA ASN A 70 -7.91 -1.55 11.10
C ASN A 70 -8.26 -0.06 11.04
N LYS A 71 -7.41 0.81 11.62
CA LYS A 71 -7.56 2.26 11.61
C LYS A 71 -6.39 2.95 10.89
N ILE A 72 -5.75 2.26 9.95
CA ILE A 72 -4.52 2.73 9.31
C ILE A 72 -4.83 3.97 8.49
N ASP A 73 -4.15 5.08 8.77
CA ASP A 73 -4.23 6.34 8.03
C ASP A 73 -2.88 6.73 7.40
N LYS A 74 -1.77 6.17 7.92
CA LYS A 74 -0.39 6.40 7.47
C LYS A 74 0.27 5.11 7.01
N LEU A 75 0.99 5.18 5.90
CA LEU A 75 1.68 4.04 5.28
C LEU A 75 3.21 4.08 5.47
N ASN A 76 3.69 4.77 6.50
CA ASN A 76 5.11 4.83 6.83
C ASN A 76 5.65 3.44 7.22
N GLY A 77 6.86 3.09 6.77
CA GLY A 77 7.51 1.81 7.09
C GLY A 77 7.27 0.67 6.10
N LEU A 78 6.57 0.92 4.99
CA LEU A 78 6.44 -0.07 3.90
C LEU A 78 7.76 -0.32 3.15
N ASP A 79 8.70 0.61 3.20
CA ASP A 79 10.01 0.57 2.54
C ASP A 79 10.90 -0.59 3.02
N ASP A 80 10.71 -1.04 4.26
CA ASP A 80 11.41 -2.20 4.81
C ASP A 80 10.89 -3.54 4.24
N LEU A 81 9.68 -3.57 3.66
CA LEU A 81 8.97 -4.79 3.26
C LEU A 81 9.29 -5.22 1.82
N ARG A 82 10.58 -5.27 1.45
CA ARG A 82 11.06 -5.51 0.08
C ARG A 82 10.58 -6.82 -0.57
N ASN A 83 10.28 -7.83 0.24
CA ASN A 83 9.81 -9.15 -0.21
C ASN A 83 8.28 -9.26 -0.27
N LEU A 84 7.56 -8.20 0.08
CA LEU A 84 6.11 -8.21 0.14
C LEU A 84 5.54 -8.38 -1.26
N SER A 85 4.69 -9.39 -1.42
CA SER A 85 4.05 -9.74 -2.68
C SER A 85 2.56 -9.41 -2.71
N ARG A 86 1.91 -9.40 -1.53
CA ARG A 86 0.48 -9.12 -1.37
C ARG A 86 0.23 -8.28 -0.12
N LEU A 87 -0.52 -7.20 -0.28
CA LEU A 87 -0.91 -6.30 0.80
C LEU A 87 -2.43 -6.10 0.81
N HIS A 88 -3.07 -6.41 1.94
CA HIS A 88 -4.49 -6.24 2.14
C HIS A 88 -4.78 -5.16 3.19
N LEU A 89 -5.25 -4.00 2.73
CA LEU A 89 -5.57 -2.82 3.53
C LEU A 89 -7.07 -2.46 3.49
N ARG A 90 -7.94 -3.44 3.19
CA ARG A 90 -9.38 -3.19 3.09
C ARG A 90 -9.96 -2.66 4.41
N GLY A 91 -10.82 -1.65 4.39
CA GLY A 91 -11.52 -1.20 5.60
C GLY A 91 -10.58 -0.47 6.55
N ASN A 92 -9.81 0.48 6.04
CA ASN A 92 -8.91 1.35 6.81
C ASN A 92 -9.31 2.82 6.57
N GLN A 93 -8.48 3.77 7.02
CA GLN A 93 -8.74 5.21 6.95
C GLN A 93 -7.72 5.90 6.03
N ILE A 94 -7.24 5.19 5.01
CA ILE A 94 -6.20 5.68 4.11
C ILE A 94 -6.82 6.72 3.17
N SER A 95 -6.32 7.96 3.26
CA SER A 95 -6.74 9.09 2.42
C SER A 95 -5.65 9.55 1.45
N ASN A 96 -4.39 9.18 1.68
CA ASN A 96 -3.24 9.42 0.82
C ASN A 96 -2.39 8.15 0.69
N LEU A 97 -1.62 8.05 -0.38
CA LEU A 97 -0.74 6.91 -0.67
C LEU A 97 0.74 7.23 -0.41
N ASP A 98 1.02 8.21 0.44
CA ASP A 98 2.39 8.54 0.86
C ASP A 98 2.96 7.41 1.72
N GLY A 99 4.10 6.86 1.30
CA GLY A 99 4.76 5.71 1.92
C GLY A 99 4.97 4.53 0.98
N PHE A 100 4.26 4.49 -0.17
CA PHE A 100 4.64 3.57 -1.25
C PHE A 100 5.96 4.02 -1.89
N THR A 101 6.92 3.10 -1.94
CA THR A 101 8.25 3.33 -2.49
C THR A 101 8.60 2.25 -3.51
N ASP A 102 9.61 2.54 -4.34
CA ASP A 102 10.17 1.60 -5.31
C ASP A 102 10.84 0.37 -4.66
N ASN A 103 11.09 0.40 -3.35
CA ASN A 103 11.57 -0.74 -2.56
C ASN A 103 10.61 -1.95 -2.58
N LEU A 104 9.31 -1.72 -2.81
CA LEU A 104 8.27 -2.76 -2.91
C LEU A 104 8.30 -3.48 -4.27
N THR A 105 9.49 -3.85 -4.72
CA THR A 105 9.80 -4.45 -6.02
C THR A 105 9.03 -5.74 -6.33
N ASN A 106 8.54 -6.45 -5.30
CA ASN A 106 7.84 -7.73 -5.44
C ASN A 106 6.31 -7.61 -5.29
N LEU A 107 5.78 -6.42 -5.01
CA LEU A 107 4.36 -6.24 -4.70
C LEU A 107 3.52 -6.42 -5.98
N THR A 108 2.73 -7.49 -6.02
CA THR A 108 1.90 -7.86 -7.19
C THR A 108 0.41 -7.61 -6.97
N TYR A 109 -0.01 -7.54 -5.70
CA TYR A 109 -1.42 -7.39 -5.31
C TYR A 109 -1.55 -6.35 -4.19
N LEU A 110 -2.38 -5.34 -4.43
CA LEU A 110 -2.72 -4.31 -3.47
C LEU A 110 -4.24 -4.16 -3.38
N ASN A 111 -4.77 -4.23 -2.16
CA ASN A 111 -6.19 -4.04 -1.89
C ASN A 111 -6.41 -2.88 -0.92
N LEU A 112 -6.90 -1.77 -1.46
CA LEU A 112 -7.27 -0.52 -0.80
C LEU A 112 -8.80 -0.34 -0.78
N ARG A 113 -9.59 -1.40 -0.97
CA ARG A 113 -11.05 -1.32 -0.94
C ARG A 113 -11.54 -0.73 0.38
N ASP A 114 -12.63 0.05 0.38
CA ASP A 114 -13.24 0.55 1.63
C ASP A 114 -12.22 1.38 2.44
N ASN A 115 -11.73 2.45 1.81
CA ASN A 115 -10.82 3.45 2.37
C ASN A 115 -11.34 4.86 2.03
N GLN A 116 -10.55 5.91 2.29
CA GLN A 116 -10.95 7.31 2.20
C GLN A 116 -10.26 8.04 1.03
N LEU A 117 -9.81 7.32 0.00
CA LEU A 117 -9.20 7.94 -1.18
C LEU A 117 -10.28 8.68 -1.97
N SER A 118 -10.11 9.99 -2.17
CA SER A 118 -11.03 10.83 -2.94
C SER A 118 -10.43 11.33 -4.24
N ASP A 119 -9.11 11.52 -4.28
CA ASP A 119 -8.38 12.02 -5.43
C ASP A 119 -7.74 10.87 -6.22
N VAL A 120 -7.98 10.84 -7.53
CA VAL A 120 -7.39 9.85 -8.43
C VAL A 120 -5.90 10.11 -8.65
N GLU A 121 -5.45 11.35 -8.49
CA GLU A 121 -4.02 11.70 -8.63
C GLU A 121 -3.15 11.03 -7.56
N GLU A 122 -3.72 10.66 -6.41
CA GLU A 122 -3.03 9.84 -5.40
C GLU A 122 -2.55 8.49 -5.97
N LEU A 123 -3.23 7.95 -6.97
CA LEU A 123 -2.83 6.70 -7.62
C LEU A 123 -1.54 6.86 -8.45
N ASN A 124 -1.14 8.08 -8.82
CA ASN A 124 0.14 8.34 -9.48
C ASN A 124 1.32 8.01 -8.56
N LYS A 125 1.14 8.06 -7.23
CA LYS A 125 2.17 7.64 -6.26
C LYS A 125 2.49 6.15 -6.36
N LEU A 126 1.58 5.34 -6.91
CA LEU A 126 1.79 3.91 -7.16
C LEU A 126 2.63 3.62 -8.42
N VAL A 127 3.01 4.63 -9.21
CA VAL A 127 3.82 4.49 -10.43
C VAL A 127 5.18 3.85 -10.15
N CYS A 128 5.69 3.99 -8.92
CA CYS A 128 6.92 3.34 -8.47
C CYS A 128 6.79 1.80 -8.40
N LEU A 129 5.57 1.25 -8.28
CA LEU A 129 5.31 -0.18 -8.12
C LEU A 129 5.22 -0.93 -9.45
N LYS A 130 6.37 -1.11 -10.11
CA LYS A 130 6.45 -1.73 -11.45
C LYS A 130 5.97 -3.18 -11.53
N SER A 131 5.96 -3.91 -10.41
CA SER A 131 5.50 -5.30 -10.34
C SER A 131 4.01 -5.44 -10.01
N LEU A 132 3.29 -4.33 -9.79
CA LEU A 132 1.89 -4.37 -9.38
C LEU A 132 1.01 -4.87 -10.53
N LYS A 133 0.26 -5.95 -10.30
CA LYS A 133 -0.61 -6.56 -11.32
C LYS A 133 -2.08 -6.33 -11.03
N THR A 134 -2.44 -6.35 -9.76
CA THR A 134 -3.83 -6.22 -9.32
C THR A 134 -3.95 -5.11 -8.30
N LEU A 135 -4.80 -4.13 -8.61
CA LEU A 135 -5.16 -3.03 -7.73
C LEU A 135 -6.66 -3.10 -7.44
N VAL A 136 -7.05 -3.03 -6.17
CA VAL A 136 -8.46 -2.94 -5.77
C VAL A 136 -8.65 -1.64 -5.00
N VAL A 137 -9.48 -0.76 -5.53
CA VAL A 137 -9.78 0.60 -5.02
C VAL A 137 -11.29 0.87 -4.95
N SER A 138 -12.15 -0.14 -5.19
CA SER A 138 -13.60 -0.05 -5.00
C SER A 138 -13.97 0.47 -3.60
N ASP A 139 -15.17 1.03 -3.47
CA ASP A 139 -15.71 1.53 -2.20
C ASP A 139 -14.79 2.60 -1.55
N ASN A 140 -14.14 3.43 -2.36
CA ASN A 140 -13.47 4.67 -1.94
C ASN A 140 -14.31 5.89 -2.37
N SER A 141 -13.91 7.06 -1.93
CA SER A 141 -14.59 8.35 -2.15
C SER A 141 -14.26 9.01 -3.49
N PHE A 142 -13.74 8.27 -4.47
CA PHE A 142 -13.43 8.81 -5.78
C PHE A 142 -14.68 9.40 -6.46
N SER A 143 -14.48 10.48 -7.23
CA SER A 143 -15.53 10.97 -8.12
C SER A 143 -15.91 9.86 -9.11
N LYS A 144 -17.20 9.69 -9.37
CA LYS A 144 -17.75 8.58 -10.20
C LYS A 144 -17.21 8.52 -11.63
N ASN A 145 -16.48 9.54 -12.07
CA ASN A 145 -16.02 9.69 -13.44
C ASN A 145 -14.66 9.02 -13.64
N SER A 146 -14.70 7.82 -14.18
CA SER A 146 -13.62 7.16 -14.94
C SER A 146 -12.26 7.01 -14.24
N ILE A 147 -12.24 6.55 -12.98
CA ILE A 147 -11.02 6.07 -12.30
C ILE A 147 -10.26 5.08 -13.19
N ARG A 148 -10.98 4.21 -13.92
CA ARG A 148 -10.39 3.21 -14.80
C ARG A 148 -9.54 3.84 -15.91
N SER A 149 -9.99 4.90 -16.58
CA SER A 149 -9.21 5.49 -17.68
C SER A 149 -7.97 6.20 -17.14
N LYS A 150 -8.10 6.98 -16.05
CA LYS A 150 -6.96 7.64 -15.40
C LYS A 150 -5.92 6.63 -14.90
N VAL A 151 -6.35 5.57 -14.23
CA VAL A 151 -5.46 4.51 -13.76
C VAL A 151 -4.75 3.80 -14.91
N LEU A 152 -5.42 3.60 -16.05
CA LEU A 152 -4.78 3.00 -17.22
C LEU A 152 -3.72 3.91 -17.85
N LYS A 153 -3.86 5.23 -17.75
CA LYS A 153 -2.82 6.19 -18.17
C LYS A 153 -1.61 6.12 -17.24
N SER A 154 -1.83 6.20 -15.92
CA SER A 154 -0.73 6.26 -14.94
C SER A 154 -0.08 4.90 -14.68
N LEU A 155 -0.87 3.81 -14.69
CA LEU A 155 -0.45 2.44 -14.35
C LEU A 155 -0.78 1.46 -15.50
N PRO A 156 -0.19 1.62 -16.70
CA PRO A 156 -0.55 0.85 -17.89
C PRO A 156 -0.20 -0.65 -17.80
N TRP A 157 0.66 -1.03 -16.86
CA TRP A 157 1.06 -2.44 -16.66
C TRP A 157 0.06 -3.27 -15.84
N LEU A 158 -0.96 -2.65 -15.24
CA LEU A 158 -1.96 -3.35 -14.44
C LEU A 158 -2.72 -4.40 -15.27
N GLU A 159 -2.85 -5.59 -14.70
CA GLU A 159 -3.61 -6.68 -15.31
C GLU A 159 -5.09 -6.66 -14.88
N ARG A 160 -5.35 -6.09 -13.70
CA ARG A 160 -6.69 -6.07 -13.10
C ARG A 160 -6.87 -4.85 -12.20
N ILE A 161 -8.00 -4.18 -12.37
CA ILE A 161 -8.49 -3.15 -11.46
C ILE A 161 -9.86 -3.57 -10.92
N ASP A 162 -10.00 -3.66 -9.61
CA ASP A 162 -11.21 -4.13 -8.94
C ASP A 162 -11.70 -5.51 -9.42
N LYS A 163 -12.94 -5.55 -9.94
CA LYS A 163 -13.54 -6.72 -10.56
C LYS A 163 -13.27 -6.79 -12.06
N GLY A 164 -12.75 -5.72 -12.66
CA GLY A 164 -12.51 -5.61 -14.10
C GLY A 164 -11.11 -6.11 -14.49
N THR A 165 -11.06 -7.11 -15.36
CA THR A 165 -9.82 -7.48 -16.06
C THR A 165 -9.45 -6.40 -17.06
N ILE A 166 -8.17 -6.14 -17.23
CA ILE A 166 -7.64 -5.23 -18.25
C ILE A 166 -7.03 -6.09 -19.36
N SER A 167 -7.66 -6.07 -20.52
CA SER A 167 -7.18 -6.77 -21.71
C SER A 167 -5.87 -6.13 -22.21
N PRO A 168 -4.99 -6.88 -22.90
CA PRO A 168 -3.77 -6.32 -23.49
C PRO A 168 -4.03 -5.14 -24.43
N ALA A 169 -5.17 -5.14 -25.15
CA ALA A 169 -5.57 -4.05 -26.03
C ALA A 169 -5.90 -2.76 -25.27
N GLU A 170 -6.61 -2.86 -24.14
CA GLU A 170 -6.89 -1.69 -23.27
C GLU A 170 -5.61 -1.10 -22.68
N ARG A 171 -4.58 -1.91 -22.41
CA ARG A 171 -3.26 -1.43 -21.96
C ARG A 171 -2.54 -0.64 -23.04
N TRP A 172 -2.64 -1.09 -24.30
CA TRP A 172 -2.02 -0.42 -25.43
C TRP A 172 -2.71 0.91 -25.76
N HIS A 173 -4.05 0.93 -25.77
CA HIS A 173 -4.81 2.15 -26.02
C HIS A 173 -4.66 3.21 -24.92
N GLY A 174 -4.52 2.81 -23.65
CA GLY A 174 -4.21 3.73 -22.56
C GLY A 174 -2.85 4.42 -22.72
N LYS A 175 -1.90 3.78 -23.41
CA LYS A 175 -0.58 4.32 -23.71
C LYS A 175 -0.61 5.34 -24.85
N SER A 176 -1.32 5.04 -25.95
CA SER A 176 -1.41 5.96 -27.11
C SER A 176 -2.26 7.20 -26.84
N ARG A 177 -3.34 7.07 -26.06
CA ARG A 177 -4.24 8.20 -25.76
C ARG A 177 -3.69 9.16 -24.69
N GLY A 178 -2.62 8.77 -23.99
CA GLY A 178 -1.88 9.67 -23.10
C GLY A 178 -0.90 10.58 -23.84
N GLU A 179 -0.58 10.27 -25.09
CA GLU A 179 0.30 11.10 -25.94
C GLU A 179 -0.51 12.18 -26.68
N GLU A 180 -1.77 11.92 -27.06
CA GLU A 180 -2.60 12.90 -27.78
C GLU A 180 -3.22 14.00 -26.88
N GLU A 181 -3.49 13.73 -25.59
CA GLU A 181 -4.09 14.73 -24.69
C GLU A 181 -3.03 15.62 -23.98
N ASN A 182 -1.73 15.35 -24.16
CA ASN A 182 -0.64 16.19 -23.62
C ASN A 182 -0.21 17.33 -24.57
N ASP A 183 -0.64 17.28 -25.83
CA ASP A 183 -0.33 18.32 -26.81
C ASP A 183 -1.38 19.46 -26.78
N GLU A 184 -2.55 19.26 -26.16
CA GLU A 184 -3.59 20.31 -26.05
C GLU A 184 -3.45 21.22 -24.81
N GLU A 185 -2.64 20.84 -23.80
CA GLU A 185 -2.41 21.68 -22.59
C GLU A 185 -1.15 22.57 -22.68
N ASN A 186 -0.37 22.50 -23.77
CA ASN A 186 0.82 23.35 -23.98
C ASN A 186 0.59 24.55 -24.93
N ASP A 187 -0.59 24.67 -25.54
CA ASP A 187 -0.89 25.75 -26.51
C ASP A 187 -1.64 26.95 -25.89
N GLU A 188 -1.98 26.93 -24.59
CA GLU A 188 -2.68 28.04 -23.92
C GLU A 188 -1.75 29.03 -23.14
N GLU A 189 -0.42 28.84 -23.13
CA GLU A 189 0.52 29.75 -22.44
C GLU A 189 1.31 30.72 -23.35
N GLU A 190 1.09 30.76 -24.67
CA GLU A 190 1.85 31.65 -25.59
C GLU A 190 1.09 32.90 -26.13
N GLU A 191 -0.16 33.19 -25.73
CA GLU A 191 -0.93 34.33 -26.28
C GLU A 191 -0.98 35.63 -25.43
N GLU A 192 -0.27 35.75 -24.29
CA GLU A 192 -0.35 36.97 -23.43
C GLU A 192 0.87 37.92 -23.44
N GLU A 193 1.82 37.83 -24.39
CA GLU A 193 2.98 38.78 -24.46
C GLU A 193 3.00 39.76 -25.67
N GLU A 194 1.89 40.03 -26.36
CA GLU A 194 1.85 41.00 -27.48
C GLU A 194 0.98 42.26 -27.28
N GLU A 195 0.59 42.65 -26.06
CA GLU A 195 -0.08 43.95 -25.83
C GLU A 195 0.54 44.81 -24.71
N GLU A 196 1.79 45.28 -24.86
CA GLU A 196 2.23 46.56 -24.26
C GLU A 196 3.28 47.25 -25.17
N GLU A 197 2.80 47.98 -26.20
CA GLU A 197 3.53 49.11 -26.84
C GLU A 197 3.29 50.42 -26.06
#